data_AF-A0A2V8KIK1-F1
#
_entry.id   AF-A0A2V8KIK1-F1
#
_cell.length_a   1.000
_cell.length_b   1.000
_cell.length_c   1.000
_cell.angle_alpha   90.00
_cell.angle_beta   90.00
_cell.angle_gamma   90.00
#
_symmetry.space_group_name_H-M   'P 1'
#
loop_
_entity.id
_entity.type
_entity.pdbx_description
1 polymer ?
#
loop_
_entity_poly.entity_id
_entity_poly.type
_entity_poly.pdbx_seq_one_letter_code
_entity_poly.pdbx_strand_id
1 'polypeptide(L)'
;MKPGVLLFNLGGPERLSDVKPFLYRLFSDPEIVRVKWTPLRKALAYTIATVRHKTSKGYYRQIGGGSPLRRVTEEQARALAAKLKSRGRDVQTFVGMCTWHPFLDEAVEDI
;
A
#
# COMPACT_ATOMS: atom_id res chain seq x y z
N MET A 1 28.68 -1.38 -5.08
CA MET A 1 27.21 -1.58 -4.96
C MET A 1 26.78 -1.25 -3.54
N LYS A 2 25.68 -0.52 -3.35
CA LYS A 2 25.13 -0.19 -2.03
C LYS A 2 24.03 -1.21 -1.68
N PRO A 3 23.94 -1.72 -0.44
CA PRO A 3 22.81 -2.56 -0.03
C PRO A 3 21.48 -1.80 -0.13
N GLY A 4 20.46 -2.45 -0.68
CA GLY A 4 19.09 -1.96 -0.75
C GLY A 4 18.24 -2.47 0.41
N VAL A 5 17.33 -1.64 0.93
CA VAL A 5 16.32 -2.02 1.92
C VAL A 5 14.95 -1.61 1.40
N LEU A 6 14.13 -2.58 1.01
CA LEU A 6 12.75 -2.36 0.58
C LEU A 6 11.81 -2.45 1.80
N LEU A 7 11.18 -1.32 2.13
CA LEU A 7 10.09 -1.29 3.10
C LEU A 7 8.80 -1.55 2.33
N PHE A 8 8.04 -2.58 2.74
CA PHE A 8 6.76 -2.85 2.13
C PHE A 8 5.63 -3.06 3.12
N ASN A 9 4.44 -2.71 2.67
CA ASN A 9 3.20 -2.86 3.43
C ASN A 9 2.01 -3.02 2.46
N LEU A 10 0.81 -3.16 3.00
CA LEU A 10 -0.41 -3.23 2.21
C LEU A 10 -0.62 -1.98 1.34
N GLY A 11 -0.26 -0.80 1.86
CA GLY A 11 -0.65 0.49 1.31
C GLY A 11 -1.98 1.00 1.86
N GLY A 12 -2.44 2.13 1.36
CA GLY A 12 -3.73 2.69 1.75
C GLY A 12 -4.12 3.92 0.93
N PRO A 13 -5.43 4.21 0.81
CA PRO A 13 -5.93 5.30 -0.01
C PRO A 13 -5.48 6.65 0.56
N GLU A 14 -4.86 7.50 -0.26
CA GLU A 14 -4.38 8.82 0.17
C GLU A 14 -5.49 9.86 0.20
N ARG A 15 -6.55 9.65 -0.59
CA ARG A 15 -7.72 10.52 -0.66
C ARG A 15 -9.01 9.71 -0.52
N LEU A 16 -10.09 10.37 -0.12
CA LEU A 16 -11.40 9.73 -0.05
C LEU A 16 -11.85 9.13 -1.40
N SER A 17 -11.50 9.75 -2.53
CA SER A 17 -11.78 9.22 -3.88
C SER A 17 -11.21 7.83 -4.11
N ASP A 18 -10.11 7.54 -3.44
CA ASP A 18 -9.27 6.37 -3.68
C ASP A 18 -9.76 5.13 -2.94
N VAL A 19 -10.67 5.31 -1.97
CA VAL A 19 -11.17 4.24 -1.11
C VAL A 19 -11.82 3.11 -1.90
N LYS A 20 -12.68 3.41 -2.88
CA LYS A 20 -13.33 2.35 -3.68
C LYS A 20 -12.31 1.60 -4.57
N PRO A 21 -11.45 2.28 -5.35
CA PRO A 21 -10.36 1.61 -6.07
C PRO A 21 -9.45 0.76 -5.18
N PHE A 22 -9.06 1.28 -4.01
CA PHE A 22 -8.25 0.55 -3.03
C PHE A 22 -8.92 -0.74 -2.56
N LEU A 23 -10.18 -0.66 -2.11
CA LEU A 23 -10.94 -1.83 -1.69
C LEU A 23 -11.09 -2.86 -2.82
N TYR A 24 -11.32 -2.39 -4.04
CA TYR A 24 -11.41 -3.29 -5.20
C TYR A 24 -10.10 -4.04 -5.42
N ARG A 25 -8.95 -3.36 -5.36
CA ARG A 25 -7.63 -4.00 -5.48
C ARG A 25 -7.41 -5.00 -4.33
N LEU A 26 -7.67 -4.59 -3.09
CA LEU A 26 -7.53 -5.43 -1.90
C LEU A 26 -8.33 -6.74 -1.98
N PHE A 27 -9.61 -6.68 -2.37
CA PHE A 27 -10.43 -7.88 -2.48
C PHE A 27 -10.24 -8.62 -3.82
N SER A 28 -9.53 -8.01 -4.77
CA SER A 28 -9.05 -8.66 -6.00
C SER A 28 -7.70 -9.35 -5.79
N ASP A 29 -7.27 -9.56 -4.56
CA ASP A 29 -6.11 -10.37 -4.22
C ASP A 29 -6.57 -11.82 -3.88
N PRO A 30 -6.02 -12.86 -4.52
CA PRO A 30 -6.33 -14.26 -4.20
C PRO A 30 -5.94 -14.68 -2.78
N GLU A 31 -4.96 -14.01 -2.15
CA GLU A 31 -4.55 -14.29 -0.76
C GLU A 31 -5.55 -13.71 0.25
N ILE A 32 -6.26 -12.64 -0.13
CA ILE A 32 -7.31 -12.02 0.68
C ILE A 32 -8.66 -12.71 0.46
N VAL A 33 -9.05 -12.94 -0.79
CA VAL A 33 -10.29 -13.63 -1.17
C VAL A 33 -9.92 -14.92 -1.88
N ARG A 34 -9.95 -16.03 -1.13
CA ARG A 34 -9.52 -17.37 -1.58
C ARG A 34 -10.49 -18.07 -2.55
N VAL A 35 -10.95 -17.35 -3.58
CA VAL A 35 -11.77 -17.87 -4.67
C VAL A 35 -10.87 -18.13 -5.88
N LYS A 36 -10.70 -19.41 -6.26
CA LYS A 36 -9.79 -19.82 -7.33
C LYS A 36 -10.18 -19.27 -8.70
N TRP A 37 -11.48 -19.08 -8.96
CA TRP A 37 -11.96 -18.58 -10.25
C TRP A 37 -11.88 -17.04 -10.32
N THR A 38 -10.89 -16.53 -11.05
CA THR A 38 -10.57 -15.10 -11.15
C THR A 38 -11.74 -14.18 -11.55
N PRO A 39 -12.58 -14.52 -12.54
CA PRO A 39 -13.73 -13.67 -12.90
C PRO A 39 -14.72 -13.50 -11.76
N LEU A 40 -15.08 -14.59 -11.08
CA LEU A 40 -15.97 -14.55 -9.91
C LEU A 40 -15.34 -13.77 -8.75
N ARG A 41 -14.05 -13.97 -8.50
CA ARG A 41 -13.33 -13.22 -7.47
C ARG A 41 -13.35 -11.71 -7.74
N LYS A 42 -13.11 -11.27 -8.98
CA LYS A 42 -13.19 -9.85 -9.36
C LYS A 42 -14.62 -9.30 -9.25
N ALA A 43 -15.64 -10.07 -9.64
CA ALA A 43 -17.04 -9.68 -9.45
C ALA A 43 -17.40 -9.51 -7.97
N LEU A 44 -16.94 -10.45 -7.12
CA LEU A 44 -17.11 -10.37 -5.67
C LEU A 44 -16.36 -9.17 -5.09
N ALA A 45 -15.11 -8.93 -5.52
CA ALA A 45 -14.33 -7.77 -5.10
C ALA A 45 -15.02 -6.44 -5.44
N TYR A 46 -15.57 -6.33 -6.66
CA TYR A 46 -16.34 -5.16 -7.08
C TYR A 46 -17.60 -4.95 -6.22
N THR A 47 -18.31 -6.04 -5.91
CA THR A 47 -19.50 -6.01 -5.05
C THR A 47 -19.13 -5.55 -3.65
N ILE A 48 -18.11 -6.15 -3.03
CA ILE A 48 -17.63 -5.78 -1.70
C ILE A 48 -17.18 -4.32 -1.66
N ALA A 49 -16.39 -3.88 -2.64
CA ALA A 49 -15.95 -2.49 -2.74
C ALA A 49 -17.13 -1.54 -2.89
N THR A 50 -18.14 -1.88 -3.70
CA THR A 50 -19.34 -1.07 -3.90
C THR A 50 -20.21 -0.98 -2.65
N VAL A 51 -20.35 -2.06 -1.88
CA VAL A 51 -21.12 -2.03 -0.62
C VAL A 51 -20.36 -1.29 0.48
N ARG A 52 -19.06 -1.57 0.64
CA ARG A 52 -18.28 -1.08 1.79
C ARG A 52 -17.70 0.32 1.63
N HIS A 53 -17.57 0.86 0.41
CA HIS A 53 -16.85 2.12 0.20
C HIS A 53 -17.43 3.30 0.99
N LYS A 54 -18.76 3.39 1.19
CA LYS A 54 -19.38 4.49 1.95
C LYS A 54 -18.93 4.48 3.40
N THR A 55 -19.02 3.32 4.05
CA THR A 55 -18.60 3.13 5.44
C THR A 55 -17.09 3.36 5.59
N SER A 56 -16.27 2.76 4.71
CA SER A 56 -14.82 2.96 4.73
C SER A 56 -14.41 4.42 4.51
N LYS A 57 -15.08 5.15 3.61
CA LYS A 57 -14.88 6.60 3.43
C LYS A 57 -15.21 7.37 4.72
N GLY A 58 -16.22 6.94 5.47
CA GLY A 58 -16.56 7.51 6.78
C GLY A 58 -15.38 7.42 7.75
N TYR A 59 -14.77 6.24 7.87
CA TYR A 59 -13.58 6.04 8.72
C TYR A 59 -12.38 6.86 8.26
N TYR A 60 -12.07 6.85 6.95
CA TYR A 60 -10.97 7.66 6.44
C TYR A 60 -11.20 9.17 6.65
N ARG A 61 -12.45 9.64 6.60
CA ARG A 61 -12.77 11.04 6.88
C ARG A 61 -12.46 11.41 8.34
N GLN A 62 -12.72 10.51 9.29
CA GLN A 62 -12.46 10.75 10.72
C GLN A 62 -10.96 10.93 11.03
N ILE A 63 -10.08 10.38 10.19
CA ILE A 63 -8.62 10.48 10.37
C ILE A 63 -7.96 11.52 9.44
N GLY A 64 -8.74 12.43 8.84
CA GLY A 64 -8.19 13.51 8.00
C GLY A 64 -8.32 13.30 6.49
N GLY A 65 -9.07 12.30 6.04
CA GLY A 65 -9.46 12.13 4.63
C GLY A 65 -8.64 11.14 3.82
N GLY A 66 -7.67 10.46 4.44
CA GLY A 66 -6.80 9.50 3.79
C GLY A 66 -5.93 8.74 4.80
N SER A 67 -5.31 7.65 4.35
CA SER A 67 -4.34 6.89 5.12
C SER A 67 -3.00 7.62 5.20
N PRO A 68 -2.44 7.87 6.39
CA PRO A 68 -1.09 8.44 6.51
C PRO A 68 0.01 7.40 6.24
N LEU A 69 -0.35 6.13 6.00
CA LEU A 69 0.57 5.00 5.96
C LEU A 69 1.75 5.22 5.01
N ARG A 70 1.49 5.62 3.76
CA ARG A 70 2.55 5.84 2.77
C ARG A 70 3.55 6.88 3.26
N ARG A 71 3.07 8.06 3.66
CA ARG A 71 3.90 9.16 4.17
C ARG A 71 4.73 8.73 5.37
N VAL A 72 4.13 8.04 6.33
CA VAL A 72 4.82 7.55 7.54
C VAL A 72 5.88 6.50 7.18
N THR A 73 5.58 5.58 6.26
CA THR A 73 6.56 4.58 5.78
C THR A 73 7.75 5.24 5.07
N GLU A 74 7.51 6.27 4.26
CA GLU A 74 8.58 7.05 3.61
C GLU A 74 9.43 7.83 4.63
N GLU A 75 8.81 8.41 5.67
CA GLU A 75 9.52 9.05 6.79
C GLU A 75 10.39 8.03 7.54
N GLN A 76 9.87 6.82 7.79
CA GLN A 76 10.60 5.72 8.41
C GLN A 76 11.76 5.24 7.53
N ALA A 77 11.57 5.14 6.21
CA ALA A 77 12.62 4.77 5.27
C ALA A 77 13.79 5.77 5.32
N ARG A 78 13.50 7.07 5.27
CA ARG A 78 14.52 8.13 5.39
C ARG A 78 15.24 8.07 6.75
N ALA A 79 14.49 7.89 7.83
CA ALA A 79 15.06 7.78 9.17
C ALA A 79 15.96 6.54 9.32
N LEU A 80 15.56 5.42 8.73
CA LEU A 80 16.34 4.18 8.72
C LEU A 80 17.66 4.36 7.95
N ALA A 81 17.61 4.94 6.75
CA ALA A 81 18.80 5.22 5.95
C ALA A 81 19.78 6.12 6.72
N ALA A 82 19.29 7.22 7.32
CA ALA A 82 20.10 8.12 8.12
C ALA A 82 20.74 7.42 9.33
N LYS A 83 19.97 6.58 10.03
CA LYS A 83 20.45 5.86 11.21
C LYS A 83 21.47 4.76 10.88
N LEU A 84 21.33 4.11 9.73
CA LEU A 84 22.31 3.14 9.25
C LEU A 84 23.59 3.84 8.78
N LYS A 85 23.46 4.98 8.09
CA LYS A 85 24.60 5.81 7.70
C LYS A 85 25.40 6.28 8.90
N SER A 86 24.74 6.71 9.99
CA SER A 86 25.42 7.08 11.24
C SER A 86 26.14 5.90 11.93
N ARG A 87 25.87 4.66 11.52
CA ARG A 87 26.53 3.44 11.99
C ARG A 87 27.56 2.90 10.97
N GLY A 88 27.95 3.70 9.98
CA GLY A 88 28.93 3.32 8.97
C GLY A 88 28.37 2.41 7.86
N ARG A 89 27.04 2.30 7.71
CA ARG A 89 26.39 1.51 6.66
C ARG A 89 25.64 2.43 5.70
N ASP A 90 26.19 2.61 4.51
CA ASP A 90 25.51 3.36 3.44
C ASP A 90 24.52 2.44 2.72
N VAL A 91 23.22 2.68 2.92
CA VAL A 91 22.14 1.88 2.33
C VAL A 91 21.20 2.76 1.51
N GLN A 92 20.60 2.19 0.49
CA GLN A 92 19.52 2.80 -0.27
C GLN A 92 18.18 2.21 0.20
N THR A 93 17.19 3.05 0.49
CA THR A 93 15.87 2.60 0.95
C THR A 93 14.82 2.82 -0.13
N PHE A 94 13.95 1.84 -0.30
CA PHE A 94 12.83 1.84 -1.24
C PHE A 94 11.53 1.62 -0.50
N VAL A 95 10.42 2.09 -1.05
CA VAL A 95 9.08 1.88 -0.49
C VAL A 95 8.21 1.30 -1.59
N GLY A 96 7.54 0.18 -1.30
CA GLY A 96 6.61 -0.47 -2.20
C GLY A 96 5.39 -1.01 -1.45
N MET A 97 4.25 -1.07 -2.10
CA MET A 97 2.98 -1.40 -1.45
C MET A 97 2.23 -2.46 -2.25
N CYS A 98 1.57 -3.39 -1.55
CA CYS A 98 0.94 -4.53 -2.21
C CYS A 98 -0.34 -4.16 -2.98
N THR A 99 -1.12 -3.20 -2.46
CA THR A 99 -2.49 -2.93 -2.96
C THR A 99 -2.76 -1.48 -3.30
N TRP A 100 -1.79 -0.59 -3.03
CA TRP A 100 -1.86 0.83 -3.37
C TRP A 100 -0.49 1.33 -3.85
N HIS A 101 -0.40 2.57 -4.32
CA HIS A 101 0.87 3.12 -4.82
C HIS A 101 1.80 3.57 -3.67
N PRO A 102 3.13 3.57 -3.87
CA PRO A 102 3.83 3.04 -5.04
C PRO A 102 3.79 1.51 -4.98
N PHE A 103 3.50 0.85 -6.09
CA PHE A 103 3.37 -0.61 -6.08
C PHE A 103 4.73 -1.29 -5.91
N LEU A 104 4.72 -2.57 -5.52
CA LEU A 104 5.95 -3.33 -5.32
C LEU A 104 6.77 -3.52 -6.60
N ASP A 105 6.11 -3.70 -7.74
CA ASP A 105 6.75 -3.75 -9.06
C ASP A 105 7.41 -2.40 -9.41
N GLU A 106 6.70 -1.29 -9.21
CA GLU A 106 7.26 0.07 -9.37
C GLU A 106 8.51 0.25 -8.48
N ALA A 107 8.45 -0.20 -7.22
CA ALA A 107 9.57 -0.05 -6.29
C ALA A 107 10.77 -0.96 -6.63
N VAL A 108 10.55 -2.08 -7.32
CA VAL A 108 11.62 -3.01 -7.73
C VAL A 108 12.32 -2.51 -8.99
N GLU A 109 11.62 -1.79 -9.88
CA GLU A 109 12.25 -1.14 -11.04
C GLU A 109 13.30 -0.09 -10.66
N ASP A 110 13.16 0.51 -9.46
CA ASP A 110 14.09 1.50 -8.92
C ASP A 110 15.36 0.91 -8.26
N ILE A 111 15.45 -0.41 -8.06
CA ILE A 111 16.56 -1.11 -7.35
C ILE A 111 17.72 -1.41 -8.29
#